data_AF-A0A061RNE8-F1
#
_entry.id   AF-A0A061RNE8-F1
#
_cell.length_a   1.000
_cell.length_b   1.000
_cell.length_c   1.000
_cell.angle_alpha   90.00
_cell.angle_beta   90.00
_cell.angle_gamma   90.00
#
_symmetry.space_group_name_H-M   'P 1'
#
loop_
_entity.id
_entity.type
_entity.pdbx_description
1 polymer ?
#
loop_
_entity_poly.entity_id
_entity_poly.type
_entity_poly.pdbx_seq_one_letter_code
_entity_poly.pdbx_strand_id
1 'polypeptide(L)'
;MSSVTGPGLARRASEIATVDSPLRLFIGYDSHEEIAFEVFRHSILKRSSIPVEIIPLKRAEMQKRGVFWREEDPKQSTEFTYLRFLVPYLAGYTGWAMFVDDDFLCLRDIAELLDLA
;
A
#
# COMPACT_ATOMS: atom_id res chain seq x y z
N MET A 1 23.00 -15.37 25.61
CA MET A 1 22.07 -14.29 25.21
C MET A 1 20.87 -14.95 24.58
N SER A 2 19.83 -15.16 25.37
CA SER A 2 18.68 -15.97 24.99
C SER A 2 17.81 -15.23 23.98
N SER A 3 17.53 -15.89 22.86
CA SER A 3 16.55 -15.47 21.86
C SER A 3 15.15 -15.49 22.49
N VAL A 4 14.54 -14.32 22.62
CA VAL A 4 13.10 -14.20 22.88
C VAL A 4 12.39 -14.31 21.53
N THR A 5 12.15 -15.53 21.07
CA THR A 5 11.19 -15.81 19.99
C THR A 5 9.95 -16.41 20.64
N GLY A 6 9.02 -15.53 21.01
CA GLY A 6 7.69 -15.94 21.46
C GLY A 6 6.91 -16.55 20.28
N PRO A 7 6.12 -17.61 20.48
CA PRO A 7 5.39 -18.33 19.42
C PRO A 7 4.19 -17.57 18.80
N GLY A 8 4.08 -16.25 19.00
CA GLY A 8 2.87 -15.49 18.70
C GLY A 8 2.92 -14.50 17.53
N LEU A 9 4.12 -14.17 17.02
CA LEU A 9 4.27 -13.08 16.06
C LEU A 9 4.09 -13.54 14.60
N ALA A 10 4.83 -14.57 14.18
CA ALA A 10 4.88 -15.04 12.79
C ALA A 10 3.57 -15.63 12.21
N ARG A 11 2.52 -15.79 13.02
CA ARG A 11 1.22 -16.32 12.56
C ARG A 11 0.32 -15.25 11.96
N ARG A 12 0.45 -13.98 12.39
CA ARG A 12 -0.50 -12.91 12.07
C ARG A 12 -0.48 -12.50 10.61
N ALA A 13 0.69 -12.37 9.99
CA ALA A 13 0.78 -11.95 8.59
C ALA A 13 -0.03 -12.86 7.65
N SER A 14 0.07 -14.19 7.83
CA SER A 14 -0.65 -15.17 7.01
C SER A 14 -2.16 -15.25 7.30
N GLU A 15 -2.60 -14.77 8.45
CA GLU A 15 -4.03 -14.64 8.79
C GLU A 15 -4.64 -13.36 8.20
N ILE A 16 -3.84 -12.30 8.10
CA ILE A 16 -4.24 -11.01 7.53
C ILE A 16 -4.25 -11.05 5.99
N ALA A 17 -3.22 -11.64 5.39
CA ALA A 17 -3.02 -11.68 3.95
C ALA A 17 -3.07 -13.12 3.45
N THR A 18 -4.12 -13.44 2.68
CA THR A 18 -4.35 -14.77 2.12
C THR A 18 -4.38 -14.71 0.60
N VAL A 19 -4.38 -15.86 -0.06
CA VAL A 19 -4.45 -15.92 -1.54
C VAL A 19 -5.76 -15.30 -2.04
N ASP A 20 -6.87 -15.54 -1.33
CA ASP A 20 -8.20 -15.01 -1.69
C ASP A 20 -8.41 -13.56 -1.23
N SER A 21 -7.62 -13.09 -0.28
CA SER A 21 -7.66 -11.71 0.23
C SER A 21 -6.23 -11.21 0.48
N PRO A 22 -5.51 -10.81 -0.59
CA PRO A 22 -4.15 -10.32 -0.47
C PRO A 22 -4.08 -9.00 0.30
N LEU A 23 -2.91 -8.68 0.86
CA LEU A 23 -2.68 -7.36 1.45
C LEU A 23 -2.72 -6.29 0.35
N ARG A 24 -3.68 -5.38 0.42
CA ARG A 24 -3.81 -4.27 -0.53
C ARG A 24 -2.90 -3.12 -0.14
N LEU A 25 -2.00 -2.80 -1.05
CA LEU A 25 -1.00 -1.74 -0.94
C LEU A 25 -1.40 -0.61 -1.90
N PHE A 26 -1.99 0.45 -1.35
CA PHE A 26 -2.36 1.65 -2.09
C PHE A 26 -1.17 2.61 -2.12
N ILE A 27 -0.56 2.75 -3.28
CA ILE A 27 0.68 3.51 -3.45
C ILE A 27 0.35 4.87 -4.02
N GLY A 28 0.94 5.93 -3.47
CA GLY A 28 0.99 7.22 -4.10
C GLY A 28 1.44 7.09 -5.55
N TYR A 29 0.77 7.78 -6.45
CA TYR A 29 1.19 7.84 -7.85
C TYR A 29 1.20 9.29 -8.29
N ASP A 30 2.37 9.75 -8.73
CA ASP A 30 2.57 11.04 -9.36
C ASP A 30 3.13 10.82 -10.77
N SER A 31 2.52 11.43 -11.78
CA SER A 31 2.93 11.24 -13.17
C SER A 31 4.34 11.79 -13.45
N HIS A 32 4.83 12.69 -12.61
CA HIS A 32 6.20 13.23 -12.69
C HIS A 32 7.25 12.25 -12.13
N GLU A 33 6.84 11.27 -11.32
CA GLU A 33 7.72 10.36 -10.58
C GLU A 33 7.34 8.88 -10.79
N GLU A 34 6.91 8.51 -12.00
CA GLU A 34 6.48 7.13 -12.33
C GLU A 34 7.49 6.05 -11.93
N ILE A 35 8.79 6.36 -12.01
CA ILE A 35 9.86 5.42 -11.61
C ILE A 35 9.79 5.04 -10.13
N ALA A 36 9.33 5.94 -9.26
CA ALA A 36 9.26 5.70 -7.82
C ALA A 36 8.24 4.59 -7.50
N PHE A 37 7.08 4.61 -8.16
CA PHE A 37 6.09 3.53 -8.11
C PHE A 37 6.68 2.19 -8.60
N GLU A 38 7.40 2.17 -9.73
CA GLU A 38 8.00 0.94 -10.26
C GLU A 38 9.11 0.39 -9.35
N VAL A 39 9.90 1.27 -8.72
CA VAL A 39 10.90 0.88 -7.71
C VAL A 39 10.22 0.23 -6.52
N PHE A 40 9.17 0.85 -5.96
CA PHE A 40 8.41 0.27 -4.87
C PHE A 40 7.84 -1.10 -5.27
N ARG A 41 7.14 -1.15 -6.40
CA ARG A 41 6.50 -2.36 -6.94
C ARG A 41 7.51 -3.50 -7.10
N HIS A 42 8.63 -3.23 -7.77
CA HIS A 42 9.69 -4.23 -7.94
C HIS A 42 10.24 -4.68 -6.59
N SER A 43 10.48 -3.75 -5.67
CA SER A 43 11.09 -4.06 -4.38
C SER A 43 10.22 -4.94 -3.49
N ILE A 44 8.89 -4.73 -3.52
CA ILE A 44 7.90 -5.56 -2.82
C ILE A 44 7.79 -6.93 -3.47
N LEU A 45 7.57 -7.01 -4.79
CA LEU A 45 7.39 -8.29 -5.48
C LEU A 45 8.61 -9.20 -5.36
N LYS A 46 9.81 -8.61 -5.21
CA LYS A 46 11.05 -9.36 -5.00
C LYS A 46 11.17 -10.00 -3.61
N ARG A 47 10.47 -9.49 -2.58
CA ARG A 47 10.74 -9.82 -1.17
C ARG A 47 9.55 -10.28 -0.36
N SER A 48 8.33 -9.95 -0.77
CA SER A 48 7.14 -10.29 -0.01
C SER A 48 6.94 -11.80 0.06
N SER A 49 6.77 -12.35 1.26
CA SER A 49 6.43 -13.77 1.47
C SER A 49 4.92 -14.03 1.51
N ILE A 50 4.10 -12.98 1.52
CA ILE A 50 2.64 -13.04 1.58
C ILE A 50 2.02 -12.53 0.27
N PRO A 51 0.77 -12.91 -0.04
CA PRO A 51 0.06 -12.34 -1.18
C PRO A 51 -0.16 -10.84 -1.01
N VAL A 52 0.20 -10.07 -2.04
CA VAL A 52 0.04 -8.61 -2.08
C VAL A 52 -0.68 -8.18 -3.36
N GLU A 53 -1.50 -7.15 -3.25
CA GLU A 53 -2.11 -6.45 -4.37
C GLU A 53 -1.60 -5.00 -4.37
N ILE A 54 -0.91 -4.57 -5.42
CA ILE A 54 -0.29 -3.25 -5.51
C ILE A 54 -1.15 -2.36 -6.39
N ILE A 55 -1.70 -1.29 -5.82
CA ILE A 55 -2.73 -0.45 -6.43
C ILE A 55 -2.23 1.00 -6.47
N PRO A 56 -1.93 1.58 -7.64
CA PRO A 56 -1.57 2.98 -7.74
C PRO A 56 -2.79 3.89 -7.52
N LEU A 57 -2.63 4.94 -6.72
CA LEU A 57 -3.65 5.96 -6.50
C LEU A 57 -3.56 7.03 -7.59
N LYS A 58 -4.14 6.74 -8.76
CA LYS A 58 -4.12 7.65 -9.91
C LYS A 58 -5.31 8.61 -9.90
N ARG A 59 -5.03 9.92 -9.92
CA ARG A 59 -6.07 10.96 -9.92
C ARG A 59 -7.04 10.83 -11.10
N ALA A 60 -6.51 10.67 -12.31
CA ALA A 60 -7.32 10.56 -13.52
C ALA A 60 -8.31 9.38 -13.46
N GLU A 61 -7.90 8.25 -12.88
CA GLU A 61 -8.79 7.09 -12.70
C GLU A 61 -9.87 7.36 -11.67
N MET A 62 -9.54 8.03 -10.55
CA MET A 62 -10.53 8.39 -9.53
C MET A 62 -11.56 9.40 -10.04
N GLN A 63 -11.11 10.36 -10.86
CA GLN A 63 -11.99 11.31 -11.54
C GLN A 63 -12.91 10.60 -12.54
N LYS A 64 -12.37 9.71 -13.37
CA LYS A 64 -13.16 8.90 -14.33
C LYS A 64 -14.21 8.04 -13.64
N ARG A 65 -13.92 7.54 -12.43
CA ARG A 65 -14.86 6.77 -11.59
C ARG A 65 -15.89 7.65 -10.88
N GLY A 66 -15.76 8.98 -10.92
CA GLY A 66 -16.64 9.91 -10.22
C GLY A 66 -16.47 9.91 -8.71
N VAL A 67 -15.39 9.34 -8.18
CA VAL A 67 -15.12 9.23 -6.73
C VAL A 67 -14.21 10.33 -6.22
N PHE A 68 -13.64 11.12 -7.13
CA PHE A 68 -12.82 12.29 -6.82
C PHE A 68 -13.11 13.40 -7.82
N TRP A 69 -13.49 14.58 -7.33
CA TRP A 69 -13.91 15.72 -8.17
C TRP A 69 -13.27 17.03 -7.73
N ARG A 70 -12.28 16.97 -6.83
CA ARG A 70 -11.55 18.17 -6.42
C ARG A 70 -10.69 18.66 -7.56
N GLU A 71 -10.73 19.97 -7.77
CA GLU A 71 -9.79 20.68 -8.62
C GLU A 71 -8.37 20.56 -8.05
N GLU A 72 -7.39 20.92 -8.88
CA GLU A 72 -6.00 21.02 -8.46
C GLU A 72 -5.85 22.12 -7.40
N ASP A 73 -5.40 21.72 -6.21
CA ASP A 73 -5.13 22.64 -5.11
C ASP A 73 -3.67 23.08 -5.19
N PRO A 74 -3.36 24.39 -5.33
CA PRO A 74 -1.98 24.87 -5.37
C PRO A 74 -1.14 24.51 -4.13
N LYS A 75 -1.78 24.07 -3.04
CA LYS A 75 -1.11 23.62 -1.81
C LYS A 75 -0.86 22.11 -1.77
N GLN A 76 -1.37 21.33 -2.72
CA GLN A 76 -1.10 19.90 -2.78
C GLN A 76 0.30 19.67 -3.36
N SER A 77 1.11 18.86 -2.68
CA SER A 77 2.49 18.60 -3.12
C SER A 77 2.57 17.47 -4.14
N THR A 78 1.56 16.59 -4.17
CA THR A 78 1.52 15.41 -5.06
C THR A 78 0.12 15.17 -5.59
N GLU A 79 0.02 14.46 -6.72
CA GLU A 79 -1.27 14.12 -7.34
C GLU A 79 -2.21 13.31 -6.42
N PHE A 80 -1.65 12.50 -5.53
CA PHE A 80 -2.39 11.60 -4.63
C PHE A 80 -2.62 12.16 -3.23
N THR A 81 -2.21 13.41 -2.94
CA THR A 81 -2.32 14.04 -1.61
C THR A 81 -3.69 13.86 -0.95
N TYR A 82 -4.78 13.96 -1.72
CA TYR A 82 -6.13 13.74 -1.18
C TYR A 82 -6.69 12.33 -1.45
N LEU A 83 -6.11 11.60 -2.40
CA LEU A 83 -6.54 10.24 -2.74
C LEU A 83 -6.23 9.25 -1.62
N ARG A 84 -5.21 9.53 -0.79
CA ARG A 84 -4.89 8.73 0.40
C ARG A 84 -6.09 8.54 1.34
N PHE A 85 -6.99 9.52 1.41
CA PHE A 85 -8.20 9.43 2.24
C PHE A 85 -9.31 8.56 1.63
N LEU A 86 -9.20 8.20 0.34
CA LEU A 86 -10.12 7.28 -0.32
C LEU A 86 -9.75 5.82 -0.05
N VAL A 87 -8.60 5.52 0.55
CA VAL A 87 -8.13 4.14 0.77
C VAL A 87 -9.19 3.25 1.45
N PRO A 88 -9.86 3.66 2.55
CA PRO A 88 -10.92 2.83 3.15
C PRO A 88 -12.08 2.55 2.19
N TYR A 89 -12.49 3.55 1.42
CA TYR A 89 -13.55 3.42 0.41
C TYR A 89 -13.14 2.48 -0.74
N LEU A 90 -11.92 2.65 -1.26
CA LEU A 90 -11.35 1.81 -2.31
C LEU A 90 -11.15 0.36 -1.85
N ALA A 91 -10.89 0.18 -0.56
CA ALA A 91 -10.81 -1.10 0.10
C ALA A 91 -12.19 -1.72 0.42
N GLY A 92 -13.30 -1.06 0.06
CA GLY A 92 -14.65 -1.52 0.39
C GLY A 92 -14.93 -1.60 1.90
N TYR A 93 -14.14 -0.90 2.72
CA TYR A 93 -14.20 -0.94 4.19
C TYR A 93 -14.02 -2.34 4.82
N THR A 94 -13.43 -3.28 4.09
CA THR A 94 -13.23 -4.66 4.56
C THR A 94 -11.75 -5.01 4.58
N GLY A 95 -11.30 -5.80 5.56
CA GLY A 95 -9.93 -6.33 5.61
C GLY A 95 -8.86 -5.25 5.83
N TRP A 96 -7.61 -5.66 5.70
CA TRP A 96 -6.46 -4.75 5.84
C TRP A 96 -6.19 -4.00 4.53
N ALA A 97 -5.73 -2.76 4.68
CA ALA A 97 -5.26 -1.89 3.61
C ALA A 97 -4.12 -1.04 4.14
N MET A 98 -3.05 -0.91 3.34
CA MET A 98 -1.90 -0.08 3.67
C MET A 98 -1.78 1.03 2.62
N PHE A 99 -1.63 2.26 3.08
CA PHE A 99 -1.22 3.38 2.23
C PHE A 99 0.29 3.56 2.32
N VAL A 100 0.93 3.85 1.19
CA VAL A 100 2.37 4.16 1.08
C VAL A 100 2.54 5.37 0.16
N ASP A 101 3.39 6.33 0.51
CA ASP A 101 3.75 7.42 -0.41
C ASP A 101 4.58 6.86 -1.60
N ASP A 102 4.79 7.68 -2.63
CA ASP A 102 5.39 7.27 -3.91
C ASP A 102 6.91 7.03 -3.85
N ASP A 103 7.61 7.58 -2.86
CA ASP A 103 9.08 7.60 -2.75
C ASP A 103 9.69 6.45 -1.92
N PHE A 104 9.00 5.31 -1.79
CA PHE A 104 9.43 4.19 -0.96
C PHE A 104 10.25 3.11 -1.68
N LEU A 105 11.27 2.58 -0.99
CA LEU A 105 12.01 1.37 -1.36
C LEU A 105 11.88 0.31 -0.26
N CYS A 106 11.28 -0.85 -0.58
CA CYS A 106 11.14 -1.94 0.38
C CYS A 106 12.39 -2.83 0.41
N LEU A 107 13.08 -2.86 1.56
CA LEU A 107 14.33 -3.60 1.73
C LEU A 107 14.15 -4.96 2.43
N ARG A 108 13.00 -5.21 3.05
CA ARG A 108 12.68 -6.41 3.81
C ARG A 108 11.32 -6.97 3.42
N ASP A 109 10.96 -8.09 4.03
CA ASP A 109 9.63 -8.68 3.85
C ASP A 109 8.56 -7.83 4.55
N ILE A 110 7.50 -7.50 3.83
CA ILE A 110 6.40 -6.69 4.34
C ILE A 110 5.57 -7.43 5.41
N ALA A 111 5.63 -8.77 5.43
CA ALA A 111 4.98 -9.58 6.46
C ALA A 111 5.46 -9.19 7.88
N GLU A 112 6.72 -8.78 8.01
CA GLU A 112 7.29 -8.33 9.28
C GLU A 112 6.56 -7.11 9.88
N LEU A 113 5.93 -6.27 9.05
CA LEU A 113 5.10 -5.16 9.54
C LEU A 113 3.75 -5.65 10.08
N LEU A 114 3.12 -6.63 9.42
CA LEU A 114 1.83 -7.18 9.86
C LEU A 114 1.95 -7.93 11.19
N ASP A 115 3.11 -8.52 11.42
CA ASP A 115 3.46 -9.19 12.67
C ASP A 115 3.50 -8.22 13.87
N LEU A 116 3.64 -6.90 13.65
CA LEU A 116 3.61 -5.87 14.71
C LEU A 116 2.21 -5.33 15.03
N ALA A 117 1.21 -5.65 14.21
CA ALA A 117 -0.17 -5.19 14.39
C ALA A 117 -0.91 -5.97 15.48
#